data_AF-A0A9E3MT10-F1
#
_entry.id   AF-A0A9E3MT10-F1
#
_cell.length_a   1.000
_cell.length_b   1.000
_cell.length_c   1.000
_cell.angle_alpha   90.00
_cell.angle_beta   90.00
_cell.angle_gamma   90.00
#
_symmetry.space_group_name_H-M   'P 1'
#
loop_
_entity.id
_entity.type
_entity.pdbx_description
1 polymer ?
#
loop_
_entity_poly.entity_id
_entity_poly.type
_entity_poly.pdbx_seq_one_letter_code
_entity_poly.pdbx_strand_id
1 'polypeptide(L)'
;MMSDTSLRRLARSRPVLFALYETLLTGGCALFWYAVAGLLYLENAAHDPWDPDYPPARQFFLLACVSALSLPVTWLLRGVPVPWLRRIVDRAIMARAVASVLVCAAAVACVAVR
;
A
#
# COMPACT_ATOMS: atom_id res chain seq x y z
N MET A 1 -1.85 -1.95 18.67
CA MET A 1 -0.92 -0.92 19.21
C MET A 1 0.43 -1.58 19.46
N MET A 2 1.11 -1.98 18.38
CA MET A 2 2.38 -2.72 18.40
C MET A 2 3.48 -1.68 18.24
N SER A 3 4.26 -1.50 19.31
CA SER A 3 5.05 -0.31 19.59
C SER A 3 6.11 -0.01 18.52
N ASP A 4 6.14 1.26 18.06
CA ASP A 4 7.10 1.85 17.13
C ASP A 4 8.58 1.56 17.47
N THR A 5 8.85 1.22 18.73
CA THR A 5 10.17 0.84 19.24
C THR A 5 10.65 -0.51 18.73
N SER A 6 9.75 -1.47 18.44
CA SER A 6 10.10 -2.81 17.95
C SER A 6 10.58 -2.78 16.49
N LEU A 7 9.84 -2.10 15.62
CA LEU A 7 10.15 -1.97 14.19
C LEU A 7 11.39 -1.11 13.93
N ARG A 8 11.60 -0.03 14.70
CA ARG A 8 12.86 0.76 14.63
C ARG A 8 14.07 -0.06 15.06
N ARG A 9 13.91 -0.94 16.05
CA ARG A 9 14.96 -1.87 16.47
C ARG A 9 15.25 -2.88 15.36
N LEU A 10 14.21 -3.42 14.72
CA LEU A 10 14.30 -4.37 13.61
C LEU A 10 15.00 -3.77 12.37
N ALA A 11 14.68 -2.52 12.01
CA ALA A 11 15.31 -1.80 10.90
C ALA A 11 16.83 -1.60 11.13
N ARG A 12 17.23 -1.43 12.39
CA ARG A 12 18.63 -1.24 12.77
C ARG A 12 19.41 -2.55 12.91
N SER A 13 18.77 -3.62 13.38
CA SER A 13 19.43 -4.93 13.60
C SER A 13 19.35 -5.88 12.40
N ARG A 14 18.30 -5.79 11.57
CA ARG A 14 18.05 -6.68 10.42
C ARG A 14 17.44 -5.91 9.23
N PRO A 15 18.23 -5.04 8.56
CA PRO A 15 17.74 -4.16 7.49
C PRO A 15 17.15 -4.91 6.28
N VAL A 16 17.63 -6.13 6.02
CA VAL A 16 17.12 -7.00 4.93
C VAL A 16 15.72 -7.52 5.21
N LEU A 17 15.46 -8.00 6.44
CA LEU A 17 14.12 -8.46 6.85
C LEU A 17 13.11 -7.32 6.80
N PHE A 18 13.50 -6.12 7.25
CA PHE A 18 12.64 -4.94 7.14
C PHE A 18 12.33 -4.57 5.68
N ALA A 19 13.28 -4.75 4.75
CA ALA A 19 13.04 -4.60 3.31
C ALA A 19 12.00 -5.59 2.78
N LEU A 20 12.13 -6.86 3.16
CA LEU A 20 11.22 -7.91 2.76
C LEU A 20 9.80 -7.67 3.28
N TYR A 21 9.65 -7.27 4.55
CA TYR A 21 8.32 -6.95 5.08
C TYR A 21 7.68 -5.74 4.39
N GLU A 22 8.42 -4.67 4.13
CA GLU A 22 7.90 -3.49 3.42
C GLU A 22 7.47 -3.85 1.99
N THR A 23 8.31 -4.62 1.29
CA THR A 23 8.04 -5.04 -0.09
C THR A 23 6.83 -5.97 -0.18
N LEU A 24 6.73 -6.95 0.71
CA LEU A 24 5.57 -7.83 0.81
C LEU A 24 4.28 -7.06 1.14
N LEU A 25 4.35 -6.13 2.10
CA LEU A 25 3.18 -5.33 2.50
C LEU A 25 2.73 -4.41 1.35
N THR A 26 3.66 -3.68 0.74
CA THR A 26 3.32 -2.72 -0.33
C THR A 26 2.92 -3.46 -1.61
N GLY A 27 3.60 -4.56 -1.95
CA GLY A 27 3.25 -5.41 -3.09
C GLY A 27 1.90 -6.09 -2.89
N GLY A 28 1.62 -6.61 -1.69
CA GLY A 28 0.31 -7.17 -1.34
C GLY A 28 -0.81 -6.12 -1.41
N CYS A 29 -0.56 -4.90 -0.92
CA CYS A 29 -1.50 -3.79 -1.05
C CYS A 29 -1.76 -3.42 -2.52
N ALA A 30 -0.73 -3.36 -3.35
CA ALA A 30 -0.86 -3.09 -4.78
C ALA A 30 -1.69 -4.17 -5.49
N LEU A 31 -1.40 -5.45 -5.21
CA LEU A 31 -2.16 -6.58 -5.75
C LEU A 31 -3.62 -6.57 -5.29
N PHE A 32 -3.87 -6.24 -4.03
CA PHE A 32 -5.22 -6.12 -3.48
C PHE A 32 -6.03 -5.05 -4.24
N TRP A 33 -5.48 -3.83 -4.38
CA TRP A 33 -6.16 -2.77 -5.12
C TRP A 33 -6.33 -3.09 -6.60
N TYR A 34 -5.35 -3.78 -7.20
CA TYR A 34 -5.45 -4.24 -8.58
C TYR A 34 -6.57 -5.27 -8.76
N ALA A 35 -6.69 -6.22 -7.83
CA ALA A 35 -7.76 -7.22 -7.85
C ALA A 35 -9.14 -6.57 -7.68
N VAL A 36 -9.29 -5.62 -6.74
CA VAL A 36 -10.55 -4.86 -6.56
C VAL A 36 -10.90 -4.07 -7.82
N ALA A 37 -9.94 -3.38 -8.42
CA ALA A 37 -10.14 -2.65 -9.67
C ALA A 37 -10.53 -3.60 -10.81
N GLY A 38 -9.91 -4.78 -10.89
CA GLY A 38 -10.22 -5.81 -11.88
C GLY A 38 -11.64 -6.36 -11.72
N LEU A 39 -12.05 -6.67 -10.49
CA LEU A 39 -13.40 -7.13 -10.20
C LEU A 39 -14.45 -6.07 -10.58
N LEU A 40 -14.26 -4.82 -10.16
CA LEU A 40 -15.17 -3.71 -10.52
C LEU A 40 -15.20 -3.42 -12.02
N TYR A 41 -14.09 -3.67 -12.72
CA TYR A 41 -14.04 -3.54 -14.18
C TYR A 41 -14.86 -4.66 -14.85
N LEU A 42 -14.73 -5.90 -14.37
CA LEU A 42 -15.49 -7.04 -14.88
C LEU A 42 -16.99 -6.91 -14.58
N GLU A 43 -17.35 -6.46 -13.37
CA GLU A 43 -18.75 -6.17 -13.01
C GLU A 43 -19.33 -5.07 -13.90
N ASN A 44 -18.61 -3.94 -14.09
CA ASN A 44 -19.06 -2.89 -15.00
C ASN A 44 -19.17 -3.35 -16.47
N ALA A 45 -18.32 -4.29 -16.90
CA ALA A 45 -18.40 -4.82 -18.27
C ALA A 45 -19.60 -5.76 -18.48
N ALA A 46 -20.09 -6.37 -17.40
CA ALA A 46 -21.28 -7.22 -17.38
C ALA A 46 -22.55 -6.45 -16.95
N HIS A 47 -22.46 -5.12 -16.85
CA HIS A 47 -23.52 -4.28 -16.31
C HIS A 47 -24.71 -4.19 -17.26
N ASP A 48 -25.88 -4.55 -16.75
CA ASP A 48 -27.14 -4.37 -17.48
C ASP A 48 -27.69 -2.95 -17.26
N PRO A 49 -28.44 -2.37 -18.23
CA PRO A 49 -28.93 -0.99 -18.14
C PRO A 49 -29.88 -0.66 -16.98
N TRP A 50 -30.39 -1.69 -16.29
CA TRP A 50 -31.32 -1.57 -15.17
C TRP A 50 -30.64 -1.78 -13.81
N ASP A 51 -29.37 -2.20 -13.80
CA ASP A 51 -28.60 -2.36 -12.57
C ASP A 51 -28.21 -0.99 -11.99
N PRO A 52 -28.05 -0.89 -10.67
CA PRO A 52 -27.55 0.33 -10.04
C PRO A 52 -26.10 0.62 -10.45
N ASP A 53 -25.77 1.90 -10.64
CA ASP A 53 -24.43 2.34 -11.04
C ASP A 53 -23.35 1.88 -10.05
N TYR A 54 -22.35 1.15 -10.56
CA TYR A 54 -21.19 0.74 -9.78
C TYR A 54 -20.13 1.85 -9.72
N PRO A 55 -19.34 1.93 -8.63
CA PRO A 55 -18.25 2.88 -8.55
C PRO A 55 -17.18 2.61 -9.63
N PRO A 56 -16.55 3.67 -10.18
CA PRO A 56 -15.62 3.52 -11.29
C PRO A 56 -14.32 2.81 -10.85
N ALA A 57 -13.96 1.74 -11.56
CA ALA A 57 -12.74 0.95 -11.32
C ALA A 57 -11.42 1.75 -11.38
N ARG A 58 -11.42 2.87 -12.13
CA ARG A 58 -10.23 3.71 -12.37
C ARG A 58 -9.56 4.20 -11.08
N GLN A 59 -10.34 4.56 -10.06
CA GLN A 59 -9.80 5.10 -8.80
C GLN A 59 -8.98 4.04 -8.04
N PHE A 60 -9.47 2.81 -8.00
CA PHE A 60 -8.81 1.68 -7.37
C PHE A 60 -7.56 1.24 -8.14
N PHE A 61 -7.62 1.29 -9.48
CA PHE A 61 -6.46 1.05 -10.32
C PHE A 61 -5.33 2.06 -10.07
N LEU A 62 -5.66 3.35 -9.91
CA LEU A 62 -4.67 4.37 -9.57
C LEU A 62 -4.02 4.11 -8.20
N LEU A 63 -4.78 3.66 -7.20
CA LEU A 63 -4.23 3.26 -5.91
C LEU A 63 -3.26 2.08 -6.03
N ALA A 64 -3.58 1.09 -6.88
CA ALA A 64 -2.68 -0.01 -7.20
C ALA A 64 -1.38 0.47 -7.87
N CYS A 65 -1.47 1.37 -8.85
CA CYS A 65 -0.31 1.93 -9.51
C CYS A 65 0.56 2.76 -8.56
N VAL A 66 -0.04 3.62 -7.74
CA VAL A 66 0.69 4.45 -6.78
C VAL A 66 1.42 3.58 -5.76
N SER A 67 0.76 2.54 -5.23
CA SER A 67 1.40 1.60 -4.31
C SER A 67 2.53 0.81 -4.99
N ALA A 68 2.34 0.32 -6.22
CA ALA A 68 3.38 -0.35 -6.98
C ALA A 68 4.59 0.56 -7.30
N LEU A 69 4.35 1.79 -7.76
CA LEU A 69 5.39 2.79 -8.07
C LEU A 69 6.14 3.25 -6.83
N SER A 70 5.54 3.12 -5.66
CA SER A 70 6.17 3.51 -4.42
C SER A 70 7.29 2.53 -3.97
N LEU A 71 7.30 1.29 -4.46
CA LEU A 71 8.34 0.29 -4.22
C LEU A 71 9.71 0.65 -4.81
N PRO A 72 9.85 0.94 -6.13
CA PRO A 72 11.15 1.31 -6.69
C PRO A 72 11.69 2.58 -6.07
N VAL A 73 10.81 3.54 -5.70
CA VAL A 73 11.20 4.76 -4.98
C VAL A 73 11.83 4.43 -3.63
N THR A 74 11.27 3.49 -2.86
CA THR A 74 11.86 3.13 -1.56
C THR A 74 13.12 2.29 -1.67
N TRP A 75 13.25 1.48 -2.72
CA TRP A 75 14.52 0.85 -3.06
C TRP A 75 15.61 1.86 -3.41
N LEU A 76 15.29 2.87 -4.23
CA LEU A 76 16.22 3.94 -4.60
C LEU A 76 16.68 4.75 -3.38
N LEU A 77 15.74 5.10 -2.50
CA LEU A 77 16.04 5.86 -1.27
C LEU A 77 16.88 5.05 -0.26
N ARG A 78 16.78 3.70 -0.27
CA ARG A 78 17.62 2.83 0.58
C ARG A 78 19.08 2.75 0.10
N GLY A 79 19.35 3.09 -1.16
CA GLY A 79 20.71 3.16 -1.73
C GLY A 79 21.51 4.39 -1.29
N VAL A 80 20.90 5.34 -0.55
CA VAL A 80 21.57 6.59 -0.16
C VAL A 80 22.58 6.34 0.99
N PRO A 81 23.86 6.71 0.82
CA PRO A 81 24.91 6.46 1.83
C PRO A 81 24.87 7.42 3.03
N VAL A 82 24.03 8.45 3.00
CA VAL A 82 24.00 9.52 4.02
C VAL A 82 23.20 9.10 5.27
N PRO A 83 23.83 9.02 6.47
CA PRO A 83 23.18 8.46 7.67
C PRO A 83 22.02 9.26 8.25
N TRP A 84 22.00 10.60 8.09
CA TRP A 84 20.81 11.38 8.48
C TRP A 84 19.67 11.10 7.51
N LEU A 85 19.97 11.03 6.19
CA LEU A 85 18.95 10.98 5.15
C LEU A 85 18.22 9.65 5.24
N ARG A 86 18.96 8.60 5.55
CA ARG A 86 18.44 7.27 5.86
C ARG A 86 17.40 7.27 6.98
N ARG A 87 17.61 8.04 8.06
CA ARG A 87 16.62 8.15 9.16
C ARG A 87 15.31 8.83 8.74
N ILE A 88 15.40 9.82 7.85
CA ILE A 88 14.23 10.53 7.33
C ILE A 88 13.47 9.61 6.36
N VAL A 89 14.20 8.92 5.48
CA VAL A 89 13.67 7.92 4.56
C VAL A 89 12.96 6.81 5.33
N ASP A 90 13.58 6.22 6.36
CA ASP A 90 12.97 5.15 7.16
C ASP A 90 11.66 5.59 7.81
N ARG A 91 11.57 6.84 8.28
CA ARG A 91 10.32 7.42 8.82
C ARG A 91 9.25 7.62 7.75
N ALA A 92 9.64 8.10 6.57
CA ALA A 92 8.73 8.30 5.45
C ALA A 92 8.16 6.96 4.94
N ILE A 93 9.01 5.92 4.85
CA ILE A 93 8.61 4.55 4.53
C ILE A 93 7.58 4.04 5.54
N MET A 94 7.86 4.23 6.83
CA MET A 94 6.94 3.84 7.90
C MET A 94 5.59 4.56 7.79
N ALA A 95 5.61 5.87 7.64
CA ALA A 95 4.39 6.68 7.51
C ALA A 95 3.55 6.22 6.31
N ARG A 96 4.20 5.90 5.18
CA ARG A 96 3.52 5.37 4.00
C ARG A 96 2.91 3.99 4.25
N ALA A 97 3.64 3.10 4.91
CA ALA A 97 3.13 1.76 5.24
C ALA A 97 1.89 1.86 6.15
N VAL A 98 1.94 2.70 7.19
CA VAL A 98 0.79 2.96 8.07
C VAL A 98 -0.38 3.57 7.31
N ALA A 99 -0.13 4.58 6.48
CA ALA A 99 -1.17 5.20 5.66
C ALA A 99 -1.81 4.18 4.70
N SER A 100 -1.02 3.32 4.06
CA SER A 100 -1.52 2.28 3.17
C SER A 100 -2.43 1.29 3.91
N VAL A 101 -2.03 0.87 5.12
CA VAL A 101 -2.86 -0.02 5.97
C VAL A 101 -4.14 0.69 6.40
N LEU A 102 -4.09 1.96 6.79
CA LEU A 102 -5.26 2.74 7.18
C LEU A 102 -6.24 2.90 6.02
N VAL A 103 -5.75 3.17 4.80
CA VAL A 103 -6.59 3.29 3.60
C VAL A 103 -7.27 1.95 3.27
N CYS A 104 -6.54 0.84 3.39
CA CYS A 104 -7.14 -0.50 3.21
C CYS A 104 -8.19 -0.78 4.28
N ALA A 105 -7.89 -0.53 5.56
CA ALA A 105 -8.80 -0.76 6.67
C ALA A 105 -10.06 0.12 6.58
N ALA A 106 -9.90 1.40 6.22
CA ALA A 106 -11.01 2.32 6.03
C ALA A 106 -11.91 1.88 4.87
N ALA A 107 -11.33 1.41 3.77
CA ALA A 107 -12.10 0.90 2.63
C ALA A 107 -12.90 -0.35 3.00
N VAL A 108 -12.29 -1.31 3.70
CA VAL A 108 -12.98 -2.52 4.18
C VAL A 108 -14.10 -2.15 5.15
N ALA A 109 -13.84 -1.24 6.10
CA ALA A 109 -14.87 -0.78 7.04
C ALA A 109 -16.02 -0.06 6.33
N CYS A 110 -15.73 0.74 5.31
CA CYS A 110 -16.74 1.45 4.53
C CYS A 110 -17.63 0.51 3.72
N VAL A 111 -17.06 -0.59 3.21
CA VAL A 111 -17.82 -1.66 2.55
C VAL A 111 -18.65 -2.47 3.55
N ALA A 112 -18.12 -2.79 4.72
CA ALA A 112 -18.82 -3.62 5.71
C ALA A 112 -20.01 -2.92 6.43
N VAL A 113 -20.06 -1.59 6.39
CA VAL A 113 -21.11 -0.78 7.03
C VAL A 113 -22.19 -0.35 6.03
N ARG A 114 -21.96 -0.54 4.73
CA ARG A 114 -22.97 -0.34 3.67
C ARG A 114 -23.77 -1.62 3.43
#